data_AF-A0A3D3MD29-F1
#
_entry.id   AF-A0A3D3MD29-F1
#
_cell.length_a   1.000
_cell.length_b   1.000
_cell.length_c   1.000
_cell.angle_alpha   90.00
_cell.angle_beta   90.00
_cell.angle_gamma   90.00
#
_symmetry.space_group_name_H-M   'P 1'
#
loop_
_entity.id
_entity.type
_entity.pdbx_description
1 polymer ?
#
loop_
_entity_poly.entity_id
_entity_poly.type
_entity_poly.pdbx_seq_one_letter_code
_entity_poly.pdbx_strand_id
1 'polypeptide(L)'
;MFKKLLSFFKIIDEVQVPASIKREAVYKSLKEEVEILPEAEAQSEIIPKQRKVERKRKEIKDFGEHTQGYKEYCLEKTSNQHIMKTSSYKVIDRNDSTETFLIEEDAFITHAEHRMLRIESPYFVKYIQQEYNPITQISENAYD
;
A
#
# COMPACT_ATOMS: atom_id res chain seq x y z
N MET A 1 15.73 -28.26 -9.73
CA MET A 1 14.51 -28.80 -9.10
C MET A 1 13.73 -27.74 -8.31
N PHE A 2 14.38 -26.75 -7.69
CA PHE A 2 13.71 -25.66 -6.96
C PHE A 2 12.65 -24.86 -7.75
N LYS A 3 12.87 -24.60 -9.04
CA LYS A 3 11.93 -23.83 -9.87
C LYS A 3 10.55 -24.45 -9.97
N LYS A 4 10.44 -25.79 -10.08
CA LYS A 4 9.15 -26.49 -10.17
C LYS A 4 8.32 -26.40 -8.88
N LEU A 5 8.98 -26.29 -7.73
CA LEU A 5 8.31 -26.14 -6.45
C LEU A 5 7.64 -24.76 -6.35
N LEU A 6 8.34 -23.71 -6.81
CA LEU A 6 7.86 -22.33 -6.78
C LEU A 6 6.68 -22.09 -7.74
N SER A 7 6.65 -22.79 -8.88
CA SER A 7 5.50 -22.79 -9.80
C SER A 7 4.26 -23.47 -9.21
N PHE A 8 4.44 -24.53 -8.41
CA PHE A 8 3.33 -25.31 -7.83
C PHE A 8 2.60 -24.52 -6.73
N PHE A 9 3.34 -23.71 -5.95
CA PHE A 9 2.78 -22.83 -4.93
C PHE A 9 2.28 -21.47 -5.47
N LYS A 10 2.27 -21.26 -6.81
CA LYS A 10 1.92 -19.98 -7.44
C LYS A 10 2.68 -18.76 -6.89
N ILE A 11 3.91 -18.97 -6.43
CA ILE A 11 4.77 -17.88 -5.90
C ILE A 11 5.42 -17.11 -7.06
N ILE A 12 5.60 -17.75 -8.21
CA ILE A 12 6.16 -17.16 -9.43
C ILE A 12 5.26 -17.56 -10.60
N ASP A 13 4.62 -16.58 -11.24
CA ASP A 13 4.05 -16.76 -12.58
C ASP A 13 5.18 -16.73 -13.60
N GLU A 14 5.40 -17.85 -14.29
CA GLU A 14 6.36 -17.95 -15.38
C GLU A 14 5.77 -17.22 -16.59
N VAL A 15 6.00 -15.91 -16.67
CA VAL A 15 5.54 -15.07 -17.79
C VAL A 15 6.30 -15.48 -19.04
N GLN A 16 5.71 -16.36 -19.85
CA GLN A 16 6.08 -16.47 -21.26
C GLN A 16 5.69 -15.16 -21.93
N VAL A 17 6.67 -14.44 -22.48
CA VAL A 17 6.41 -13.26 -23.29
C VAL A 17 6.33 -13.69 -24.76
N PRO A 18 5.14 -13.86 -25.36
CA PRO A 18 5.03 -13.83 -26.81
C PRO A 18 5.15 -12.39 -27.33
N ALA A 19 5.74 -12.29 -28.52
CA ALA A 19 6.28 -11.10 -29.17
C ALA A 19 5.32 -9.91 -29.34
N SER A 20 5.92 -8.75 -29.58
CA SER A 20 5.26 -7.46 -29.79
C SER A 20 4.24 -7.47 -30.94
N ILE A 21 2.98 -7.22 -30.60
CA ILE A 21 1.90 -7.00 -31.57
C ILE A 21 1.55 -5.52 -31.61
N LYS A 22 1.60 -4.96 -32.82
CA LYS A 22 1.31 -3.56 -33.16
C LYS A 22 -0.17 -3.24 -32.95
N ARG A 23 -0.44 -2.00 -32.50
CA ARG A 23 -1.77 -1.41 -32.29
C ARG A 23 -2.58 -1.37 -33.59
N GLU A 24 -3.83 -1.82 -33.53
CA GLU A 24 -4.91 -1.32 -34.38
C GLU A 24 -6.22 -1.29 -33.60
N ALA A 25 -6.92 -0.16 -33.70
CA ALA A 25 -8.15 0.15 -32.98
C ALA A 25 -9.36 -0.48 -33.68
N VAL A 26 -10.25 -1.14 -32.93
CA VAL A 26 -11.61 -1.42 -33.41
C VAL A 26 -12.59 -1.28 -32.25
N TYR A 27 -13.35 -0.18 -32.27
CA TYR A 27 -14.61 -0.06 -31.55
C TYR A 27 -15.63 -1.04 -32.14
N LYS A 28 -16.30 -1.82 -31.29
CA LYS A 28 -17.68 -2.26 -31.55
C LYS A 28 -18.38 -2.65 -30.25
N SER A 29 -19.44 -1.89 -29.96
CA SER A 29 -20.42 -2.13 -28.90
C SER A 29 -21.22 -3.39 -29.18
N LEU A 30 -21.72 -4.05 -28.13
CA LEU A 30 -23.09 -4.59 -28.08
C LEU A 30 -23.51 -4.69 -26.60
N LYS A 31 -24.73 -4.20 -26.36
CA LYS A 31 -25.42 -4.09 -25.07
C LYS A 31 -26.07 -5.44 -24.72
N GLU A 32 -26.14 -5.77 -23.44
CA GLU A 32 -27.32 -6.46 -22.90
C GLU A 32 -27.50 -6.08 -21.42
N GLU A 33 -28.71 -5.60 -21.10
CA GLU A 33 -29.17 -5.09 -19.81
C GLU A 33 -29.57 -6.24 -18.88
N VAL A 34 -29.20 -6.15 -17.59
CA VAL A 34 -29.97 -6.72 -16.48
C VAL A 34 -29.97 -5.71 -15.32
N GLU A 35 -31.18 -5.29 -14.94
CA GLU A 35 -31.55 -4.38 -13.85
C GLU A 35 -31.66 -5.12 -12.49
N ILE A 36 -31.64 -4.58 -11.25
CA ILE A 36 -31.23 -3.34 -10.51
C ILE A 36 -31.34 -3.74 -9.00
N LEU A 37 -30.51 -3.20 -8.09
CA LEU A 37 -30.88 -2.44 -6.86
C LEU A 37 -29.67 -2.27 -5.90
N PRO A 38 -29.61 -1.18 -5.11
CA PRO A 38 -28.43 -0.32 -5.04
C PRO A 38 -27.76 -0.39 -3.67
N GLU A 39 -26.45 -0.62 -3.65
CA GLU A 39 -25.67 -0.47 -2.42
C GLU A 39 -24.59 0.58 -2.64
N ALA A 40 -24.95 1.79 -2.18
CA ALA A 40 -24.13 2.94 -1.86
C ALA A 40 -22.78 3.05 -2.57
N GLU A 41 -22.81 3.78 -3.69
CA GLU A 41 -21.65 4.44 -4.26
C GLU A 41 -20.98 5.32 -3.21
N ALA A 42 -19.82 4.89 -2.74
CA ALA A 42 -18.74 5.78 -2.37
C ALA A 42 -17.43 5.20 -2.93
N GLN A 43 -17.43 4.91 -4.24
CA GLN A 43 -16.18 4.83 -4.98
C GLN A 43 -15.59 6.24 -5.00
N SER A 44 -14.84 6.58 -3.95
CA SER A 44 -13.89 7.68 -4.08
C SER A 44 -12.88 7.23 -5.12
N GLU A 45 -13.15 7.59 -6.38
CA GLU A 45 -12.14 7.55 -7.44
C GLU A 45 -10.88 8.17 -6.83
N ILE A 46 -9.84 7.35 -6.66
CA ILE A 46 -8.56 7.84 -6.17
C ILE A 46 -8.01 8.67 -7.32
N ILE A 47 -8.38 9.95 -7.37
CA ILE A 47 -7.77 10.91 -8.28
C ILE A 47 -6.30 10.94 -7.87
N PRO A 48 -5.36 10.47 -8.70
CA PRO A 48 -3.95 10.50 -8.36
C PRO A 48 -3.54 11.96 -8.28
N LYS A 49 -3.57 12.54 -7.07
CA LYS A 49 -3.04 13.86 -6.80
C LYS A 49 -1.52 13.73 -6.91
N GLN A 50 -1.00 13.88 -8.12
CA GLN A 50 0.44 14.01 -8.32
C GLN A 50 0.87 15.20 -7.47
N ARG A 51 1.63 14.92 -6.40
CA ARG A 51 2.30 15.98 -5.63
C ARG A 51 3.14 16.73 -6.67
N LYS A 52 2.91 18.04 -6.84
CA LYS A 52 3.68 18.87 -7.78
C LYS A 52 5.15 18.49 -7.66
N VAL A 53 5.68 17.85 -8.71
CA VAL A 53 6.95 17.12 -8.76
C VAL A 53 8.18 18.01 -8.49
N GLU A 54 7.99 19.32 -8.28
CA GLU A 54 9.07 20.31 -8.32
C GLU A 54 9.59 20.79 -6.97
N ARG A 55 8.98 20.42 -5.84
CA ARG A 55 9.57 20.79 -4.54
C ARG A 55 10.58 19.73 -4.12
N LYS A 56 11.86 19.95 -4.46
CA LYS A 56 12.98 19.25 -3.79
C LYS A 56 12.69 19.25 -2.29
N ARG A 57 12.48 18.08 -1.73
CA ARG A 57 12.19 17.94 -0.30
C ARG A 57 13.35 18.54 0.48
N LYS A 58 13.03 19.32 1.51
CA LYS A 58 14.04 19.90 2.37
C LYS A 58 14.78 18.77 3.08
N GLU A 59 16.10 18.92 3.13
CA GLU A 59 16.96 18.12 3.97
C GLU A 59 16.59 18.37 5.43
N ILE A 60 16.49 17.31 6.22
CA ILE A 60 16.13 17.37 7.63
C ILE A 60 17.44 17.31 8.41
N LYS A 61 17.80 18.42 9.06
CA LYS A 61 19.04 18.52 9.86
C LYS A 61 18.86 17.94 11.26
N ASP A 62 17.71 18.22 11.88
CA ASP A 62 17.32 17.68 13.18
C ASP A 62 15.95 17.00 13.05
N PHE A 63 15.92 15.70 13.31
CA PHE A 63 14.69 14.91 13.23
C PHE A 63 13.75 15.19 14.40
N GLY A 64 14.28 15.43 15.60
CA GLY A 64 13.49 15.66 16.81
C GLY A 64 12.71 16.96 16.73
N GLU A 65 13.37 18.04 16.29
CA GLU A 65 12.69 19.32 16.04
C GLU A 65 11.67 19.21 14.90
N HIS A 66 12.02 18.53 13.80
CA HIS A 66 11.14 18.41 12.63
C HIS A 66 9.88 17.59 12.90
N THR A 67 9.98 16.58 13.76
CA THR A 67 8.84 15.72 14.13
C THR A 67 8.17 16.14 15.44
N GLN A 68 8.51 17.31 15.97
CA GLN A 68 7.87 17.84 17.17
C GLN A 68 6.37 18.02 16.94
N GLY A 69 5.56 17.32 17.74
CA GLY A 69 4.09 17.34 17.63
C GLY A 69 3.50 16.40 16.57
N TYR A 70 4.33 15.55 15.93
CA TYR A 70 3.81 14.49 15.06
C TYR A 70 3.09 13.43 15.89
N LYS A 71 2.05 12.85 15.30
CA LYS A 71 1.32 11.72 15.85
C LYS A 71 2.00 10.43 15.44
N GLU A 72 2.00 9.47 16.35
CA GLU A 72 2.44 8.11 16.08
C GLU A 72 1.22 7.24 15.79
N TYR A 73 1.36 6.38 14.79
CA TYR A 73 0.37 5.38 14.42
C TYR A 73 1.06 4.03 14.31
N CYS A 74 0.59 3.07 15.09
CA CYS A 74 1.05 1.70 14.98
C CYS A 74 0.32 1.06 13.80
N LEU A 75 1.07 0.63 12.79
CA LEU A 75 0.51 0.06 11.57
C LEU A 75 -0.09 -1.33 11.82
N GLU A 76 0.31 -2.01 12.91
CA GLU A 76 0.10 -3.44 13.11
C GLU A 76 0.02 -3.76 14.60
N LYS A 77 -0.75 -4.78 14.98
CA LYS A 77 -0.87 -5.21 16.38
C LYS A 77 -0.09 -6.50 16.64
N THR A 78 1.14 -6.57 16.15
CA THR A 78 2.00 -7.76 16.26
C THR A 78 3.16 -7.51 17.21
N SER A 79 4.06 -8.49 17.35
CA SER A 79 5.34 -8.31 18.03
C SER A 79 6.37 -7.53 17.20
N ASN A 80 6.17 -7.42 15.88
CA ASN A 80 7.11 -6.79 14.94
C ASN A 80 6.49 -5.51 14.34
N GLN A 81 6.40 -4.46 15.16
CA GLN A 81 5.54 -3.31 14.85
C GLN A 81 6.25 -2.24 14.03
N HIS A 82 5.67 -1.90 12.87
CA HIS A 82 6.01 -0.67 12.17
C HIS A 82 5.23 0.52 12.75
N ILE A 83 5.93 1.59 13.07
CA ILE A 83 5.35 2.84 13.58
C ILE A 83 5.50 3.93 12.53
N MET A 84 4.37 4.52 12.14
CA MET A 84 4.33 5.70 11.29
C MET A 84 4.26 6.97 12.14
N LYS A 85 5.16 7.91 11.92
CA LYS A 85 5.14 9.27 12.49
C LYS A 85 4.78 10.28 11.43
N THR A 86 3.72 11.05 11.64
CA THR A 86 3.24 12.09 10.71
C THR A 86 2.46 13.18 11.44
N SER A 87 2.39 14.38 10.89
CA SER A 87 1.52 15.44 11.42
C SER A 87 0.03 15.07 11.30
N SER A 88 -0.36 14.50 10.16
CA SER A 88 -1.70 14.04 9.86
C SER A 88 -1.69 12.93 8.82
N TYR A 89 -2.75 12.10 8.82
CA TYR A 89 -3.01 11.10 7.79
C TYR A 89 -4.52 10.90 7.65
N LYS A 90 -4.94 10.38 6.50
CA LYS A 90 -6.30 9.89 6.26
C LYS A 90 -6.23 8.50 5.66
N VAL A 91 -6.94 7.53 6.25
CA VAL A 91 -7.15 6.23 5.59
C VAL A 91 -8.24 6.43 4.54
N ILE A 92 -7.89 6.21 3.27
CA ILE A 92 -8.81 6.43 2.14
C ILE A 92 -9.43 5.14 1.64
N ASP A 93 -8.76 4.02 1.86
CA ASP A 93 -9.25 2.70 1.53
C ASP A 93 -8.68 1.68 2.52
N ARG A 94 -9.50 0.69 2.87
CA ARG A 94 -9.11 -0.40 3.75
C ARG A 94 -9.91 -1.63 3.37
N ASN A 95 -9.19 -2.69 3.06
CA ASN A 95 -9.75 -4.02 2.86
C ASN A 95 -8.96 -5.04 3.71
N ASP A 96 -9.26 -6.33 3.56
CA ASP A 96 -8.63 -7.39 4.35
C ASP A 96 -7.15 -7.61 4.03
N SER A 97 -6.66 -7.04 2.92
CA SER A 97 -5.31 -7.28 2.37
C SER A 97 -4.43 -6.02 2.30
N THR A 98 -5.01 -4.83 2.33
CA THR A 98 -4.30 -3.56 2.16
C THR A 98 -4.99 -2.43 2.91
N GLU A 99 -4.19 -1.51 3.43
CA GLU A 99 -4.66 -0.23 3.96
C GLU A 99 -3.93 0.91 3.24
N THR A 100 -4.70 1.84 2.68
CA THR A 100 -4.18 2.97 1.90
C THR A 100 -4.34 4.26 2.68
N PHE A 101 -3.22 4.96 2.84
CA PHE A 101 -3.10 6.21 3.56
C PHE A 101 -2.83 7.35 2.58
N LEU A 102 -3.48 8.48 2.83
CA LEU A 102 -3.17 9.77 2.24
C LEU A 102 -2.46 10.64 3.28
N ILE A 103 -1.25 11.10 2.93
CA ILE A 103 -0.36 11.89 3.77
C ILE A 103 0.08 13.11 2.96
N GLU A 104 -0.31 14.30 3.40
CA GLU A 104 0.01 15.53 2.65
C GLU A 104 1.40 16.08 2.98
N GLU A 105 1.91 15.78 4.16
CA GLU A 105 3.20 16.26 4.67
C GLU A 105 4.27 15.16 4.64
N ASP A 106 5.32 15.29 5.44
CA ASP A 106 6.29 14.23 5.66
C ASP A 106 5.74 13.18 6.61
N ALA A 107 6.02 11.93 6.29
CA ALA A 107 5.80 10.81 7.19
C ALA A 107 7.02 9.91 7.22
N PHE A 108 7.25 9.32 8.38
CA PHE A 108 8.40 8.47 8.65
C PHE A 108 7.93 7.14 9.20
N ILE A 109 8.46 6.04 8.67
CA ILE A 109 8.20 4.69 9.16
C ILE A 109 9.44 4.23 9.91
N THR A 110 9.26 3.83 11.16
CA THR A 110 10.31 3.24 12.00
C THR A 110 9.97 1.81 12.32
N HIS A 111 11.00 0.97 12.30
CA HIS A 111 10.93 -0.45 12.63
C HIS A 111 12.22 -0.88 13.34
N ALA A 112 12.20 -2.02 14.03
CA ALA A 112 13.40 -2.53 14.69
C ALA A 112 14.40 -3.13 13.69
N GLU A 113 13.91 -3.72 12.60
CA GLU A 113 14.75 -4.50 11.67
C GLU A 113 15.35 -3.65 10.55
N HIS A 114 14.82 -2.46 10.31
CA HIS A 114 15.30 -1.59 9.24
C HIS A 114 15.44 -0.14 9.69
N ARG A 115 16.20 0.64 8.90
CA ARG A 115 16.37 2.08 9.15
C ARG A 115 15.06 2.82 8.93
N MET A 116 14.94 4.00 9.54
CA MET A 116 13.80 4.88 9.32
C MET A 116 13.63 5.21 7.84
N LEU A 117 12.41 5.04 7.33
CA LEU A 117 12.04 5.34 5.96
C LEU A 117 11.22 6.64 5.92
N ARG A 118 11.45 7.50 4.94
CA ARG A 118 10.64 8.70 4.70
C ARG A 118 9.72 8.43 3.51
N ILE A 119 8.41 8.54 3.70
CA ILE A 119 7.41 8.24 2.66
C ILE A 119 7.49 9.30 1.55
N GLU A 120 7.74 8.88 0.31
CA GLU A 120 7.96 9.79 -0.83
C GLU A 120 6.68 10.25 -1.54
N SER A 121 5.67 9.38 -1.56
CA SER A 121 4.39 9.63 -2.21
C SER A 121 3.36 10.17 -1.21
N PRO A 122 2.39 11.01 -1.63
CA PRO A 122 1.22 11.31 -0.81
C PRO A 122 0.40 10.07 -0.47
N TYR A 123 0.41 9.07 -1.36
CA TYR A 123 -0.27 7.81 -1.17
C TYR A 123 0.72 6.77 -0.71
N PHE A 124 0.41 6.15 0.43
CA PHE A 124 1.15 5.06 1.03
C PHE A 124 0.21 3.87 1.16
N VAL A 125 0.61 2.72 0.62
CA VAL A 125 -0.15 1.47 0.72
C VAL A 125 0.69 0.51 1.55
N LYS A 126 0.06 -0.08 2.57
CA LYS A 126 0.65 -1.10 3.42
C LYS A 126 -0.11 -2.40 3.20
N TYR A 127 0.61 -3.49 2.94
CA TYR A 127 -0.02 -4.80 2.77
C TYR A 127 -0.26 -5.44 4.13
N ILE A 128 -1.41 -6.08 4.30
CA ILE A 128 -1.74 -6.88 5.48
C ILE A 128 -1.32 -8.30 5.19
N GLN A 129 -0.36 -8.79 5.98
CA GLN A 129 0.08 -10.18 5.97
C GLN A 129 -0.47 -10.90 7.21
N GLN A 130 -0.59 -12.23 7.12
CA GLN A 130 -0.92 -13.05 8.28
C GLN A 130 0.38 -13.53 8.91
N GLU A 131 0.67 -13.08 10.13
CA GLU A 131 1.75 -13.62 10.94
C GLU A 131 1.22 -14.63 11.95
N TYR A 132 2.04 -15.61 12.28
CA TYR A 132 1.71 -16.60 13.29
C TYR A 132 2.23 -16.15 14.65
N ASN A 133 1.33 -15.99 15.62
CA ASN A 133 1.74 -15.73 16.98
C ASN A 133 2.28 -17.03 17.60
N PRO A 134 3.59 -17.12 17.92
CA PRO A 134 4.17 -18.38 18.38
C PRO A 134 3.71 -18.76 19.80
N ILE A 135 3.20 -17.81 20.58
CA ILE A 135 2.76 -18.03 21.97
C ILE A 135 1.34 -18.60 21.98
N THR A 136 0.44 -17.96 21.24
CA THR A 136 -0.98 -18.32 21.25
C THR A 136 -1.35 -19.31 20.15
N GLN A 137 -0.46 -19.50 19.16
CA GLN A 137 -0.67 -20.34 17.98
C GLN A 137 -1.81 -19.88 17.08
N ILE A 138 -2.17 -18.60 17.16
CA ILE A 138 -3.25 -17.97 16.40
C ILE A 138 -2.63 -17.10 15.30
N SER A 139 -3.30 -17.00 14.15
CA SER A 139 -2.95 -16.04 13.11
C SER A 139 -3.36 -14.62 13.53
N GLU A 140 -2.45 -13.67 13.36
CA GLU A 140 -2.68 -12.25 13.60
C GLU A 140 -2.35 -11.45 12.34
N ASN A 141 -3.09 -10.37 12.11
CA ASN A 141 -2.81 -9.46 11.02
C ASN A 141 -1.55 -8.65 11.36
N ALA A 142 -0.48 -8.93 10.64
CA ALA A 142 0.70 -8.09 10.52
C ALA A 142 0.56 -7.22 9.28
N TYR A 143 1.41 -6.23 9.17
CA TYR A 143 1.50 -5.46 7.96
C TYR A 143 2.96 -5.43 7.48
N ASP A 144 3.21 -5.46 6.18
CA ASP A 144 4.58 -5.24 5.62
C ASP A 144 4.58 -4.12 4.58
#